data_AF-A0A3D4WNE6-F1
#
_entry.id   AF-A0A3D4WNE6-F1
#
_cell.length_a   1.000
_cell.length_b   1.000
_cell.length_c   1.000
_cell.angle_alpha   90.00
_cell.angle_beta   90.00
_cell.angle_gamma   90.00
#
_symmetry.space_group_name_H-M   'P 1'
#
loop_
_entity.id
_entity.type
_entity.pdbx_description
1 polymer ?
#
loop_
_entity_poly.entity_id
_entity_poly.type
_entity_poly.pdbx_seq_one_letter_code
_entity_poly.pdbx_strand_id
1 'polypeptide(L)'
;MAAMRIPAELLPADGRFCCGPSKVRPSAVEALGDVAQSFLGTSHRQKTVKDQVARLRSGISTFFGLPEGYEVIIGNGGTTAFWE
;
A
#
# COMPACT_ATOMS: atom_id res chain seq x y z
N MET A 1 -22.48 8.34 33.52
CA MET A 1 -23.02 7.48 32.45
C MET A 1 -22.35 6.12 32.54
N ALA A 2 -23.10 5.02 32.49
CA ALA A 2 -22.52 3.68 32.37
C ALA A 2 -22.04 3.46 30.93
N ALA A 3 -20.81 2.97 30.75
CA ALA A 3 -20.26 2.70 29.42
C ALA A 3 -20.94 1.46 28.81
N MET A 4 -21.51 1.61 27.62
CA MET A 4 -21.98 0.47 26.82
C MET A 4 -20.76 -0.31 26.30
N ARG A 5 -20.66 -1.59 26.64
CA ARG A 5 -19.59 -2.47 26.16
C ARG A 5 -20.15 -3.49 25.18
N ILE A 6 -19.50 -3.60 24.02
CA ILE A 6 -19.77 -4.66 23.05
C ILE A 6 -19.18 -5.96 23.60
N PRO A 7 -19.94 -7.07 23.65
CA PRO A 7 -19.41 -8.39 24.00
C PRO A 7 -18.17 -8.75 23.16
N ALA A 8 -17.14 -9.30 23.78
CA ALA A 8 -15.83 -9.49 23.16
C ALA A 8 -15.89 -10.42 21.93
N GLU A 9 -16.76 -11.41 21.97
CA GLU A 9 -17.04 -12.37 20.91
C GLU A 9 -17.71 -11.75 19.67
N LEU A 10 -18.27 -10.54 19.80
CA LEU A 10 -18.86 -9.79 18.68
C LEU A 10 -17.89 -8.76 18.08
N LEU A 11 -16.71 -8.58 18.68
CA LEU A 11 -15.72 -7.65 18.14
C LEU A 11 -15.11 -8.21 16.85
N PRO A 12 -14.88 -7.36 15.84
CA PRO A 12 -14.12 -7.78 14.67
C PRO A 12 -12.68 -8.06 15.06
N ALA A 13 -12.02 -8.97 14.34
CA ALA A 13 -10.60 -9.26 14.53
C ALA A 13 -9.69 -8.03 14.30
N ASP A 14 -10.19 -7.01 13.59
CA ASP A 14 -9.49 -5.75 13.36
C ASP A 14 -10.50 -4.60 13.32
N GLY A 15 -10.30 -3.57 14.15
CA GLY A 15 -11.20 -2.42 14.28
C GLY A 15 -10.98 -1.29 13.26
N ARG A 16 -10.08 -1.44 12.28
CA ARG A 16 -9.70 -0.35 11.36
C ARG A 16 -10.66 -0.23 10.16
N PHE A 17 -11.80 0.44 10.36
CA PHE A 17 -12.84 0.68 9.33
C PHE A 17 -12.75 2.05 8.62
N CYS A 18 -11.61 2.74 8.70
CA CYS A 18 -11.43 4.07 8.11
C CYS A 18 -11.46 4.07 6.57
N CYS A 19 -11.93 5.17 5.96
CA CYS A 19 -12.04 5.34 4.50
C CYS A 19 -10.77 5.86 3.81
N GLY A 20 -9.62 5.90 4.51
CA GLY A 20 -8.39 6.49 4.02
C GLY A 20 -7.73 7.40 5.07
N PRO A 21 -6.54 7.06 5.60
CA PRO A 21 -5.87 5.76 5.51
C PRO A 21 -6.77 4.61 6.01
N SER A 22 -6.54 3.38 5.55
CA SER A 22 -7.38 2.20 5.82
C SER A 22 -6.56 0.99 6.32
N LYS A 23 -7.22 -0.13 6.65
CA LYS A 23 -6.58 -1.34 7.18
C LYS A 23 -5.46 -1.87 6.27
N VAL A 24 -4.25 -1.96 6.83
CA VAL A 24 -3.12 -2.67 6.21
C VAL A 24 -2.96 -4.05 6.87
N ARG A 25 -2.79 -5.11 6.07
CA ARG A 25 -2.57 -6.47 6.57
C ARG A 25 -1.25 -6.58 7.37
N PRO A 26 -1.22 -7.25 8.54
CA PRO A 26 0.00 -7.38 9.34
C PRO A 26 1.20 -7.94 8.56
N SER A 27 0.99 -8.99 7.77
CA SER A 27 2.06 -9.63 6.99
C SER A 27 2.71 -8.71 5.95
N ALA A 28 2.01 -7.67 5.46
CA ALA A 28 2.63 -6.69 4.57
C ALA A 28 3.59 -5.76 5.32
N VAL A 29 3.28 -5.44 6.58
CA VAL A 29 4.15 -4.64 7.46
C VAL A 29 5.37 -5.45 7.89
N GLU A 30 5.17 -6.71 8.26
CA GLU A 30 6.24 -7.66 8.59
C GLU A 30 7.23 -7.81 7.43
N ALA A 31 6.74 -8.07 6.22
CA ALA A 31 7.60 -8.22 5.04
C ALA A 31 8.43 -6.96 4.73
N LEU A 32 7.92 -5.76 5.04
CA LEU A 32 8.71 -4.52 4.94
C LEU A 32 9.76 -4.47 6.05
N GLY A 33 9.41 -4.87 7.27
CA GLY A 33 10.32 -4.98 8.40
C GLY A 33 11.52 -5.89 8.10
N ASP A 34 11.27 -7.04 7.49
CA ASP A 34 12.29 -8.05 7.14
C ASP A 34 13.38 -7.50 6.20
N VAL A 35 13.03 -6.55 5.33
CA VAL A 35 13.97 -5.93 4.36
C VAL A 35 14.38 -4.51 4.73
N ALA A 36 13.87 -3.97 5.84
CA ALA A 36 13.97 -2.55 6.16
C ALA A 36 15.43 -2.04 6.18
N GLN A 37 16.33 -2.80 6.81
CA GLN A 37 17.74 -2.39 7.00
C GLN A 37 18.55 -2.33 5.70
N SER A 38 18.18 -3.11 4.68
CA SER A 38 18.87 -3.14 3.38
C SER A 38 18.18 -2.31 2.31
N PHE A 39 16.91 -1.95 2.53
CA PHE A 39 16.10 -1.24 1.54
C PHE A 39 15.87 0.24 1.90
N LEU A 40 15.41 0.53 3.13
CA LEU A 40 15.05 1.88 3.54
C LEU A 40 16.31 2.75 3.68
N GLY A 41 16.21 4.02 3.26
CA GLY A 41 17.35 4.95 3.27
C GLY A 41 18.32 4.79 2.09
N THR A 42 18.11 3.82 1.20
CA THR A 42 18.90 3.69 -0.04
C THR A 42 18.41 4.64 -1.13
N SER A 43 19.28 4.93 -2.11
CA SER A 43 18.93 5.84 -3.22
C SER A 43 17.89 5.22 -4.15
N HIS A 44 16.85 5.98 -4.49
CA HIS A 44 15.81 5.60 -5.45
C HIS A 44 16.33 5.33 -6.87
N ARG A 45 17.57 5.77 -7.18
CA ARG A 45 18.22 5.50 -8.46
C ARG A 45 18.91 4.13 -8.53
N GLN A 46 19.04 3.45 -7.39
CA GLN A 46 19.65 2.13 -7.30
C GLN A 46 18.73 1.04 -7.85
N LYS A 47 19.35 -0.06 -8.31
CA LYS A 47 18.65 -1.18 -8.92
C LYS A 47 17.55 -1.74 -8.02
N THR A 48 17.82 -1.90 -6.72
CA THR A 48 16.87 -2.46 -5.74
C THR A 48 15.54 -1.70 -5.70
N VAL A 49 15.58 -0.36 -5.69
CA VAL A 49 14.36 0.47 -5.69
C VAL A 49 13.70 0.50 -7.08
N LYS A 50 14.50 0.62 -8.16
CA LYS A 50 13.98 0.58 -9.54
C LYS A 50 13.23 -0.72 -9.85
N ASP A 51 13.73 -1.85 -9.37
CA ASP A 51 13.09 -3.15 -9.54
C ASP A 51 11.71 -3.20 -8.84
N GLN A 52 11.56 -2.59 -7.65
CA GLN A 52 10.26 -2.51 -6.97
C GLN A 52 9.27 -1.62 -7.73
N VAL A 53 9.72 -0.48 -8.27
CA VAL A 53 8.88 0.38 -9.12
C VAL A 53 8.46 -0.37 -10.39
N ALA A 54 9.38 -1.08 -11.05
CA ALA A 54 9.08 -1.88 -12.23
C ALA A 54 8.08 -3.00 -11.93
N ARG A 55 8.26 -3.71 -10.81
CA ARG A 55 7.33 -4.74 -10.33
C ARG A 55 5.93 -4.15 -10.08
N LEU A 56 5.83 -2.97 -9.47
CA LEU A 56 4.54 -2.32 -9.24
C LEU A 56 3.84 -1.97 -10.57
N ARG A 57 4.56 -1.34 -11.52
CA ARG A 57 4.01 -1.01 -12.84
C ARG A 57 3.50 -2.26 -13.55
N SER A 58 4.31 -3.31 -13.62
CA SER A 58 3.92 -4.58 -14.25
C SER A 58 2.73 -5.23 -13.56
N GLY A 59 2.72 -5.26 -12.22
CA GLY A 59 1.62 -5.83 -11.44
C GLY A 59 0.29 -5.11 -11.69
N ILE A 60 0.31 -3.77 -11.72
CA ILE A 60 -0.88 -2.97 -12.04
C ILE A 60 -1.32 -3.19 -13.49
N SER A 61 -0.38 -3.19 -14.45
CA SER A 61 -0.69 -3.46 -15.86
C SER A 61 -1.38 -4.82 -16.04
N THR A 62 -0.86 -5.87 -15.39
CA THR A 62 -1.45 -7.21 -15.44
C THR A 62 -2.78 -7.27 -14.70
N PHE A 63 -2.88 -6.71 -13.50
CA PHE A 63 -4.08 -6.75 -12.68
C PHE A 63 -5.29 -6.11 -13.37
N PHE A 64 -5.08 -5.00 -14.06
CA PHE A 64 -6.13 -4.32 -14.82
C PHE A 64 -6.25 -4.78 -16.28
N GLY A 65 -5.39 -5.69 -16.75
CA GLY A 65 -5.40 -6.17 -18.13
C GLY A 65 -5.25 -5.05 -19.16
N LEU A 66 -4.26 -4.17 -18.97
CA LEU A 66 -4.13 -2.96 -19.78
C LEU A 66 -3.96 -3.27 -21.30
N PRO A 67 -4.63 -2.51 -22.18
CA PRO A 67 -4.46 -2.66 -23.62
C PRO A 67 -3.04 -2.33 -24.10
N GLU A 68 -2.71 -2.76 -25.32
CA GLU A 68 -1.46 -2.37 -25.97
C GLU A 68 -1.33 -0.84 -26.07
N GLY A 69 -0.11 -0.33 -25.82
CA GLY A 69 0.18 1.10 -25.84
C GLY A 69 -0.17 1.86 -24.55
N TYR A 70 -0.85 1.25 -23.58
CA TYR A 70 -1.13 1.87 -22.29
C TYR A 70 0.05 1.76 -21.32
N GLU A 71 0.28 2.81 -20.55
CA GLU A 71 1.36 2.87 -19.56
C GLU A 71 0.85 3.19 -18.15
N VAL A 72 1.48 2.57 -17.15
CA VAL A 72 1.32 2.95 -15.75
C VAL A 72 2.34 4.03 -15.41
N ILE A 73 1.90 5.21 -15.01
CA ILE A 73 2.75 6.32 -14.57
C ILE A 73 2.59 6.51 -13.06
N ILE A 74 3.70 6.77 -12.37
CA ILE A 74 3.72 6.92 -10.90
C ILE A 74 4.48 8.21 -10.57
N GLY A 75 3.91 9.03 -9.68
CA GLY A 75 4.49 10.26 -9.18
C GLY A 75 4.07 10.52 -7.74
N ASN A 76 4.74 11.45 -7.07
CA ASN A 76 4.38 11.87 -5.71
C ASN A 76 3.10 12.72 -5.73
N GLY A 77 2.36 12.67 -4.62
CA GLY A 77 1.09 13.37 -4.44
C GLY A 77 -0.02 12.39 -4.14
N GLY A 78 -1.02 12.34 -5.01
CA GLY A 78 -2.22 11.52 -4.87
C GLY A 78 -3.20 11.90 -5.97
N THR A 79 -4.48 11.59 -5.77
CA THR A 79 -5.53 12.01 -6.74
C THR A 79 -5.56 13.53 -6.93
N THR A 80 -5.26 14.31 -5.90
CA THR A 80 -5.20 15.78 -5.96
C THR A 80 -4.15 16.32 -6.93
N ALA A 81 -3.14 15.53 -7.32
CA ALA A 81 -2.16 15.97 -8.33
C ALA A 81 -2.77 16.16 -9.74
N PHE A 82 -3.96 15.60 -9.98
CA PHE A 82 -4.69 15.69 -11.25
C PHE A 82 -6.04 16.38 -11.12
N TRP A 83 -6.48 16.66 -9.90
CA TRP A 83 -7.80 17.19 -9.57
C TRP A 83 -7.62 18.37 -8.61
N GLU A 84 -7.33 19.53 -9.19
CA GLU A 84 -7.69 20.86 -8.69
C GLU A 84 -8.62 21.53 -9.70
#